data_AF-A0A0S8I6D3-F1
#
_entry.id   AF-A0A0S8I6D3-F1
#
_cell.length_a   1.000
_cell.length_b   1.000
_cell.length_c   1.000
_cell.angle_alpha   90.00
_cell.angle_beta   90.00
_cell.angle_gamma   90.00
#
_symmetry.space_group_name_H-M   'P 1'
#
loop_
_entity.id
_entity.type
_entity.pdbx_description
1 polymer ?
#
loop_
_entity_poly.entity_id
_entity_poly.type
_entity_poly.pdbx_seq_one_letter_code
_entity_poly.pdbx_strand_id
1 'polypeptide(L)' 'MNERRQVAQRCKMALDFDMPILVDDIEDPVNKTYAALPTRMYLVDEDGRIVYAGDLGPFGFKPQELKIAIEQLLAVDE' A
#
# COMPACT_ATOMS: atom_id res chain seq x y z
N MET A 1 5.35 -4.12 -19.56
CA MET A 1 5.50 -4.92 -18.33
C MET A 1 6.96 -5.09 -17.88
N ASN A 2 7.88 -5.54 -18.75
CA ASN A 2 9.30 -5.76 -18.39
C ASN A 2 9.97 -4.53 -17.76
N GLU A 3 9.79 -3.35 -18.35
CA GLU A 3 10.36 -2.10 -17.82
C GLU A 3 9.81 -1.75 -16.43
N ARG A 4 8.49 -1.88 -16.19
CA ARG A 4 7.87 -1.65 -14.87
C ARG A 4 8.49 -2.57 -13.81
N ARG A 5 8.69 -3.84 -14.13
CA ARG A 5 9.34 -4.81 -13.24
C ARG A 5 10.81 -4.47 -12.96
N GLN A 6 11.56 -4.04 -13.97
CA GLN A 6 12.96 -3.62 -13.79
C GLN A 6 13.07 -2.39 -12.88
N VAL A 7 12.19 -1.40 -13.05
CA VAL A 7 12.14 -0.21 -12.17
C VAL A 7 11.79 -0.61 -10.74
N ALA A 8 10.78 -1.45 -10.55
CA ALA A 8 10.39 -1.95 -9.22
C ALA A 8 11.53 -2.72 -8.53
N GLN A 9 12.25 -3.58 -9.28
CA GLN A 9 13.40 -4.31 -8.75
C GLN A 9 14.54 -3.37 -8.32
N ARG A 10 14.87 -2.36 -9.14
CA ARG A 10 15.87 -1.34 -8.76
C ARG A 10 15.45 -0.58 -7.51
N CYS A 11 14.17 -0.23 -7.40
CA CYS A 11 13.61 0.44 -6.22
C CYS A 11 13.75 -0.45 -4.97
N LYS A 12 13.38 -1.74 -5.06
CA LYS A 12 13.55 -2.72 -3.98
C LYS A 12 14.98 -2.77 -3.46
N MET A 13 15.94 -2.88 -4.38
CA MET A 13 17.36 -2.95 -4.05
C MET A 13 17.88 -1.65 -3.44
N ALA A 14 17.42 -0.49 -3.92
CA ALA A 14 17.88 0.81 -3.44
C ALA A 14 17.33 1.15 -2.03
N LEU A 15 16.12 0.71 -1.72
CA LEU A 15 15.45 0.98 -0.44
C LEU A 15 15.61 -0.17 0.58
N ASP A 16 16.25 -1.27 0.19
CA ASP A 16 16.45 -2.48 0.99
C ASP A 16 15.13 -2.98 1.63
N PHE A 17 14.08 -3.06 0.81
CA PHE A 17 12.78 -3.51 1.28
C PHE A 17 12.71 -5.04 1.40
N ASP A 18 12.43 -5.51 2.62
CA ASP A 18 12.18 -6.92 2.90
C ASP A 18 10.77 -7.38 2.48
N MET A 19 9.82 -6.45 2.41
CA MET A 19 8.44 -6.74 2.03
C MET A 19 8.30 -7.09 0.54
N PRO A 20 7.36 -7.98 0.17
CA PRO A 20 7.06 -8.26 -1.23
C PRO A 20 6.65 -7.00 -1.98
N ILE A 21 7.23 -6.79 -3.15
CA ILE A 21 6.81 -5.73 -4.09
C ILE A 21 6.16 -6.41 -5.28
N LEU A 22 4.91 -6.04 -5.54
CA LEU A 22 4.14 -6.49 -6.69
C LEU A 22 4.06 -5.33 -7.71
N VAL A 23 3.89 -5.68 -8.99
CA VAL A 23 3.74 -4.72 -10.08
C VAL A 23 2.37 -4.93 -10.69
N ASP A 24 1.54 -3.90 -10.65
CA ASP A 24 0.22 -3.90 -11.28
C ASP A 24 0.33 -4.11 -12.80
N ASP A 25 -0.72 -4.67 -13.39
CA ASP A 25 -0.81 -4.88 -14.82
C ASP A 25 -0.82 -3.56 -15.59
N ILE A 26 -0.55 -3.62 -16.90
CA ILE A 26 -0.31 -2.42 -17.71
C ILE A 26 -1.54 -1.52 -17.79
N GLU A 27 -2.74 -2.08 -17.63
CA GLU A 27 -4.02 -1.38 -17.59
C GLU A 27 -4.30 -0.69 -16.25
N ASP A 28 -3.44 -0.84 -15.25
CA ASP A 28 -3.54 -0.28 -13.90
C ASP A 28 -4.86 -0.63 -13.16
N PRO A 29 -5.36 -1.89 -13.21
CA PRO A 29 -6.64 -2.25 -12.60
C PRO A 29 -6.64 -2.11 -11.07
N VAL A 30 -5.54 -2.44 -10.38
CA VAL A 30 -5.46 -2.30 -8.92
C VAL A 30 -5.43 -0.83 -8.55
N ASN A 31 -4.60 -0.04 -9.23
CA ASN A 31 -4.51 1.40 -9.00
C ASN A 31 -5.86 2.11 -9.23
N LYS A 32 -6.64 1.71 -10.24
CA LYS A 32 -7.99 2.24 -10.49
C LYS A 32 -8.97 1.85 -9.39
N THR A 33 -9.00 0.57 -9.02
CA THR A 33 -9.91 0.04 -7.99
C THR A 33 -9.69 0.71 -6.63
N TYR A 34 -8.43 0.96 -6.28
CA TYR A 34 -8.04 1.56 -5.00
C TYR A 34 -7.80 3.07 -5.06
N ALA A 35 -8.08 3.73 -6.19
CA ALA A 35 -7.81 5.16 -6.39
C ALA A 35 -6.45 5.58 -5.80
N ALA A 36 -5.38 4.87 -6.18
CA ALA A 36 -4.11 4.86 -5.45
C ALA A 36 -3.12 5.95 -5.90
N LEU A 37 -3.49 6.80 -6.87
CA LEU A 37 -2.63 7.87 -7.35
C LEU A 37 -2.57 9.06 -6.38
N PRO A 38 -1.41 9.73 -6.27
CA PRO A 38 -0.08 9.30 -6.73
C PRO A 38 0.55 8.24 -5.82
N THR A 39 0.08 8.13 -4.58
CA THR A 39 0.45 7.11 -3.59
C THR A 39 -0.67 6.99 -2.56
N ARG A 40 -0.87 5.79 -2.00
CA ARG A 40 -1.92 5.56 -1.00
C ARG A 40 -1.58 4.35 -0.12
N MET A 41 -2.00 4.40 1.14
CA MET A 41 -1.90 3.28 2.08
C MET A 41 -3.29 2.77 2.43
N TYR A 42 -3.41 1.45 2.54
CA TYR A 42 -4.60 0.76 2.98
C TYR A 42 -4.22 -0.24 4.06
N LEU A 43 -5.12 -0.47 5.02
CA LEU A 43 -5.08 -1.61 5.93
C LEU A 43 -6.30 -2.48 5.65
N VAL A 44 -6.05 -3.76 5.41
CA VAL A 44 -7.08 -4.78 5.20
C VAL A 44 -7.01 -5.74 6.38
N ASP A 45 -8.15 -5.99 7.03
CA ASP A 45 -8.24 -6.95 8.14
C ASP A 45 -8.27 -8.41 7.65
N GLU A 46 -8.30 -9.35 8.59
CA GLU A 46 -8.33 -10.79 8.33
C GLU A 46 -9.62 -11.29 7.67
N ASP A 47 -10.72 -10.53 7.74
CA ASP A 47 -11.96 -10.76 7.01
C ASP A 47 -11.93 -10.19 5.58
N GLY A 48 -10.84 -9.52 5.19
CA GLY A 48 -10.69 -8.89 3.88
C GLY A 48 -11.37 -7.51 3.78
N ARG A 49 -11.72 -6.87 4.90
CA ARG A 49 -12.32 -5.54 4.92
C ARG A 49 -11.26 -4.45 5.02
N ILE A 50 -11.48 -3.34 4.34
CA ILE A 50 -10.64 -2.15 4.47
C ILE A 50 -10.98 -1.46 5.79
N VAL A 51 -10.09 -1.54 6.77
CA VAL A 51 -10.23 -0.90 8.09
C VAL A 51 -9.49 0.44 8.18
N TYR A 52 -8.60 0.73 7.25
CA TYR A 52 -8.03 2.05 7.05
C TYR A 52 -7.78 2.32 5.56
N ALA A 53 -8.17 3.52 5.12
CA ALA A 53 -7.89 4.05 3.80
C ALA A 53 -7.28 5.44 3.95
N GLY A 54 -6.02 5.60 3.58
CA GLY A 54 -5.35 6.90 3.61
C GLY A 54 -6.02 7.91 2.67
N ASP A 55 -5.83 9.19 2.93
CA ASP A 55 -6.35 10.27 2.08
C ASP A 55 -5.55 10.40 0.76
N LEU A 56 -6.00 11.26 -0.15
CA LEU A 56 -5.37 11.48 -1.45
C LEU A 56 -3.90 11.91 -1.33
N GLY A 57 -3.01 11.17 -2.00
CA GLY A 57 -1.59 11.48 -2.03
C GLY A 57 -1.25 12.76 -2.82
N PRO A 58 -0.05 13.32 -2.65
CA PRO A 58 0.96 12.89 -1.69
C PRO A 58 0.65 13.37 -0.26
N PHE A 59 -0.24 14.35 -0.10
CA PHE A 59 -0.51 15.01 1.19
C PHE A 59 -1.21 14.11 2.21
N GLY A 60 -2.01 13.15 1.73
CA GLY A 60 -2.66 12.12 2.54
C GLY A 60 -1.76 10.95 2.91
N PHE A 61 -0.50 10.92 2.46
CA PHE A 61 0.44 9.85 2.79
C PHE A 61 0.99 10.04 4.20
N LYS A 62 0.29 9.50 5.20
CA LYS A 62 0.62 9.66 6.63
C LYS A 62 0.84 8.30 7.31
N PRO A 63 2.09 7.81 7.37
CA PRO A 63 2.39 6.50 7.96
C PRO A 63 1.97 6.37 9.43
N GLN A 64 1.93 7.49 10.17
CA GLN A 64 1.49 7.52 11.56
C GLN A 64 0.00 7.16 11.71
N GLU A 65 -0.86 7.57 10.78
CA GLU A 65 -2.28 7.20 10.81
C GLU A 65 -2.45 5.69 10.56
N LEU A 66 -1.67 5.12 9.64
CA LEU A 66 -1.63 3.67 9.42
C LEU A 66 -1.15 2.91 10.66
N LYS A 67 -0.10 3.39 11.33
CA LYS A 67 0.41 2.77 12.57
C LYS A 67 -0.68 2.70 13.64
N ILE A 68 -1.40 3.80 13.85
CA ILE A 68 -2.51 3.85 14.82
C ILE A 68 -3.61 2.87 14.42
N ALA A 69 -3.96 2.78 13.13
CA ALA A 69 -4.97 1.83 12.67
C ALA A 69 -4.56 0.37 12.90
N ILE A 70 -3.27 0.02 12.73
CA ILE A 70 -2.74 -1.30 13.04
C ILE A 70 -2.83 -1.59 14.54
N GLU A 71 -2.41 -0.64 15.39
CA GLU A 71 -2.49 -0.77 16.84
C GLU A 71 -3.93 -0.95 17.33
N GLN A 72 -4.87 -0.22 16.73
CA GLN A 72 -6.30 -0.36 17.03
C GLN A 72 -6.85 -1.71 16.58
N LEU A 73 -6.48 -2.19 15.39
CA LEU A 73 -6.92 -3.49 14.90
C LEU A 73 -6.49 -4.62 15.84
N LEU A 74 -5.22 -4.59 16.29
CA LEU A 74 -4.66 -5.62 17.17
C LEU A 74 -5.18 -5.53 18.61
N ALA A 75 -5.64 -4.36 19.07
CA ALA A 75 -6.17 -4.18 20.42
C ALA A 75 -7.61 -4.71 20.58
N VAL A 76 -8.29 -5.09 19.49
CA VAL A 76 -9.67 -5.61 19.51
C VAL A 76 -9.71 -7.11 19.82
N ASP A 77 -8.56 -7.80 19.77
CA ASP A 77 -8.43 -9.24 20.01
C ASP A 77 -8.09 -9.63 21.48
N GLU A 78 -8.19 -8.68 22.43
CA GLU A 78 -8.14 -8.93 23.90
C GLU A 78 -9.54 -8.79 24.55
#